data_AF-A0A0H5Q0D0-F1
#
_entry.id   AF-A0A0H5Q0D0-F1
#
_cell.length_a   1.000
_cell.length_b   1.000
_cell.length_c   1.000
_cell.angle_alpha   90.00
_cell.angle_beta   90.00
_cell.angle_gamma   90.00
#
_symmetry.space_group_name_H-M   'P 1'
#
loop_
_entity.id
_entity.type
_entity.pdbx_description
1 polymer ?
#
loop_
_entity_poly.entity_id
_entity_poly.type
_entity_poly.pdbx_seq_one_letter_code
_entity_poly.pdbx_strand_id
1 'polypeptide(L)'
;MLQKGYGLMPNQILFDDQLSPSAKLLFVYISSLCATEGYCWASNKHFAQRFGMSESQVSRLIARLAPYIVVTSGTNQYRKISLNEGVLPTQKAQGGARKNAGHNITRGIKKNNKKKSAEAPATPTSAARTPEALGMPDLAGDFYDDYYGERRWR
;
A
#
# COMPACT_ATOMS: atom_id res chain seq x y z
N MET A 1 12.38 0.78 -14.97
CA MET A 1 12.75 1.57 -13.77
C MET A 1 11.47 2.02 -13.09
N LEU A 2 11.11 1.48 -11.92
CA LEU A 2 10.04 2.07 -11.09
C LEU A 2 10.64 3.31 -10.42
N GLN A 3 10.58 4.46 -11.10
CA GLN A 3 11.05 5.74 -10.58
C GLN A 3 9.97 6.46 -9.75
N LYS A 4 8.71 6.02 -9.83
CA LYS A 4 7.58 6.49 -9.01
C LYS A 4 6.66 5.31 -8.71
N GLY A 5 6.41 5.07 -7.43
CA GLY A 5 5.54 4.00 -6.94
C GLY A 5 5.62 3.92 -5.42
N TYR A 6 4.62 3.32 -4.79
CA TYR A 6 4.65 2.95 -3.38
C TYR A 6 4.46 1.45 -3.25
N GLY A 7 4.97 0.90 -2.14
CA GLY A 7 4.66 -0.47 -1.71
C GLY A 7 3.90 -0.41 -0.40
N LEU A 8 3.15 -1.46 -0.11
CA LEU A 8 2.37 -1.59 1.12
C LEU A 8 3.05 -2.61 2.03
N MET A 9 3.23 -2.27 3.31
CA MET A 9 3.65 -3.21 4.34
C MET A 9 2.55 -3.32 5.40
N PRO A 10 1.75 -4.39 5.40
CA PRO A 10 0.80 -4.67 6.46
C PRO A 10 1.50 -4.87 7.81
N ASN A 11 0.81 -4.52 8.90
CA ASN A 11 1.31 -4.70 10.27
C ASN A 11 1.73 -6.15 10.56
N GLN A 12 1.01 -7.13 9.99
CA GLN A 12 1.31 -8.55 10.11
C GLN A 12 2.70 -8.94 9.57
N ILE A 13 3.29 -8.12 8.69
CA ILE A 13 4.63 -8.31 8.12
C ILE A 13 5.62 -7.36 8.80
N LEU A 14 5.18 -6.13 9.10
CA LEU A 14 6.01 -5.14 9.80
C LEU A 14 6.47 -5.66 11.16
N PHE A 15 5.57 -6.26 11.93
CA PHE A 15 5.81 -6.76 13.29
C PHE A 15 6.07 -8.28 13.35
N ASP A 16 6.29 -8.94 12.20
CA ASP A 16 6.73 -10.34 12.22
C ASP A 16 8.22 -10.41 12.56
N ASP A 17 8.54 -10.94 13.74
CA ASP A 17 9.92 -11.13 14.22
C ASP A 17 10.65 -12.27 13.50
N GLN A 18 9.92 -13.19 12.86
CA GLN A 18 10.51 -14.29 12.08
C GLN A 18 11.03 -13.82 10.71
N LEU A 19 10.56 -12.67 10.24
CA LEU A 19 11.01 -12.08 8.99
C LEU A 19 12.21 -11.16 9.20
N SER A 20 13.31 -11.50 8.52
CA SER A 20 14.45 -10.57 8.40
C SER A 20 14.03 -9.23 7.77
N PRO A 21 14.71 -8.12 8.09
CA PRO A 21 14.46 -6.82 7.44
C PRO A 21 14.49 -6.89 5.90
N SER A 22 15.41 -7.68 5.34
CA SER A 22 15.51 -7.92 3.89
C SER A 22 14.28 -8.60 3.31
N ALA A 23 13.67 -9.54 4.04
CA ALA A 23 12.42 -10.17 3.62
C ALA A 23 11.26 -9.16 3.60
N LYS A 24 11.19 -8.29 4.62
CA LYS A 24 10.18 -7.22 4.70
C LYS A 24 10.33 -6.22 3.54
N LEU A 25 11.55 -5.81 3.22
CA LEU A 25 11.83 -4.93 2.07
C LEU A 25 11.49 -5.60 0.73
N LEU A 26 11.84 -6.88 0.58
CA LEU A 26 11.49 -7.64 -0.62
C LEU A 26 9.97 -7.74 -0.79
N PHE A 27 9.24 -7.99 0.30
CA PHE A 27 7.77 -7.99 0.28
C PHE A 27 7.20 -6.64 -0.18
N VAL A 28 7.69 -5.52 0.36
CA VAL A 28 7.25 -4.17 -0.05
C VAL A 28 7.45 -3.98 -1.55
N TYR A 29 8.59 -4.41 -2.09
CA TYR A 29 8.84 -4.29 -3.51
C TYR A 29 7.93 -5.19 -4.36
N ILE A 30 7.68 -6.43 -3.93
CA ILE A 30 6.69 -7.31 -4.56
C ILE A 30 5.30 -6.67 -4.54
N SER A 31 4.88 -6.10 -3.41
CA SER A 31 3.57 -5.44 -3.27
C SER A 31 3.41 -4.26 -4.22
N SER A 32 4.48 -3.49 -4.46
CA SER A 32 4.50 -2.38 -5.41
C SER A 32 4.32 -2.85 -6.85
N LEU A 33 4.97 -3.96 -7.22
CA LEU A 33 4.80 -4.59 -8.53
C LEU A 33 3.37 -5.11 -8.71
N CYS A 34 2.84 -5.80 -7.69
CA CYS A 34 1.46 -6.28 -7.67
C CYS A 34 0.43 -5.14 -7.76
N ALA A 35 0.70 -3.98 -7.18
CA ALA A 35 -0.21 -2.83 -7.27
C ALA A 35 -0.33 -2.28 -8.70
N THR A 36 0.67 -2.53 -9.55
CA THR A 36 0.71 -1.99 -10.92
C THR A 36 -0.02 -2.92 -11.90
N GLU A 37 0.14 -4.23 -11.77
CA GLU A 37 -0.35 -5.22 -12.75
C GLU A 37 -1.38 -6.22 -12.16
N GLY A 38 -1.68 -6.10 -10.86
CA GLY A 38 -2.47 -7.08 -10.09
C GLY A 38 -1.65 -8.28 -9.61
N TYR A 39 -0.40 -8.40 -10.07
CA TYR A 39 0.53 -9.48 -9.74
C TYR A 39 1.97 -9.07 -10.07
N CYS A 40 2.93 -9.93 -9.73
CA CYS A 40 4.35 -9.68 -9.99
C CYS A 40 4.95 -10.80 -10.84
N TRP A 41 5.48 -10.44 -12.02
CA TRP A 41 6.22 -11.33 -12.92
C TRP A 41 7.74 -11.32 -12.71
N ALA A 42 8.26 -10.50 -11.79
CA ALA A 42 9.70 -10.35 -11.62
C ALA A 42 10.37 -11.68 -11.22
N SER A 43 11.48 -11.98 -11.90
CA SER A 43 12.30 -13.17 -11.64
C SER A 43 13.23 -12.95 -10.43
N ASN A 44 13.80 -14.05 -9.93
CA ASN A 44 14.78 -13.95 -8.83
C ASN A 44 16.02 -13.15 -9.25
N LYS A 45 16.43 -13.25 -10.52
CA LYS A 45 17.47 -12.42 -11.12
C LYS A 45 17.15 -10.93 -11.05
N HIS A 46 15.90 -10.52 -11.31
CA HIS A 46 15.48 -9.12 -11.22
C HIS A 46 15.62 -8.58 -9.79
N PHE A 47 15.16 -9.33 -8.80
CA PHE A 47 15.31 -8.96 -7.39
C PHE A 47 16.77 -8.96 -6.95
N ALA A 48 17.54 -9.96 -7.35
CA ALA A 48 18.97 -10.08 -7.07
C ALA A 48 19.73 -8.84 -7.52
N GLN A 49 19.51 -8.39 -8.76
CA GLN A 49 20.11 -7.18 -9.31
C GLN A 49 19.65 -5.91 -8.56
N ARG A 50 18.37 -5.84 -8.20
CA ARG A 50 17.80 -4.65 -7.54
C ARG A 50 18.29 -4.47 -6.10
N PHE A 51 18.48 -5.57 -5.38
CA PHE A 51 18.86 -5.57 -3.97
C PHE A 51 20.35 -5.92 -3.74
N GLY A 52 21.13 -6.17 -4.79
CA GLY A 52 22.53 -6.58 -4.68
C GLY A 52 22.72 -7.91 -3.96
N MET A 53 21.77 -8.84 -4.13
CA MET A 53 21.77 -10.16 -3.48
C MET A 53 21.98 -11.27 -4.53
N SER A 54 22.37 -12.46 -4.09
CA SER A 54 22.38 -13.64 -4.97
C SER A 54 20.96 -14.17 -5.23
N GLU A 55 20.74 -14.81 -6.37
CA GLU A 55 19.44 -15.44 -6.68
C GLU A 55 19.04 -16.50 -5.63
N SER A 56 20.02 -17.19 -5.04
CA SER A 56 19.81 -18.15 -3.95
C SER A 56 19.27 -17.49 -2.66
N GLN A 57 19.74 -16.28 -2.34
CA GLN A 57 19.24 -15.52 -1.19
C GLN A 57 17.81 -15.08 -1.45
N VAL A 58 17.53 -14.58 -2.65
CA VAL A 58 16.17 -14.21 -3.06
C VAL A 58 15.21 -15.39 -2.95
N SER A 59 15.58 -16.58 -3.45
CA SER A 59 14.77 -17.79 -3.31
C SER A 59 14.45 -18.12 -1.85
N ARG A 60 15.45 -18.01 -0.96
CA ARG A 60 15.25 -18.23 0.49
C ARG A 60 14.31 -17.21 1.11
N LEU A 61 14.43 -15.92 0.77
CA LEU A 61 13.54 -14.88 1.25
C LEU A 61 12.10 -15.10 0.75
N ILE A 62 11.93 -15.46 -0.52
CA ILE A 62 10.61 -15.77 -1.10
C ILE A 62 9.97 -16.97 -0.40
N ALA A 63 10.75 -18.01 -0.07
CA ALA A 63 10.26 -19.15 0.70
C ALA A 63 9.78 -18.74 2.10
N ARG A 64 10.49 -17.82 2.76
CA ARG A 64 10.08 -17.27 4.07
C ARG A 64 8.80 -16.43 3.99
N LEU A 65 8.54 -15.82 2.84
CA LEU A 65 7.33 -15.04 2.59
C LEU A 65 6.11 -15.88 2.19
N ALA A 66 6.23 -17.21 2.06
CA ALA A 66 5.15 -18.10 1.64
C ALA A 66 3.82 -17.94 2.41
N PRO A 67 3.78 -17.58 3.71
CA PRO A 67 2.50 -17.30 4.39
C PRO A 67 1.76 -16.07 3.83
N TYR A 68 2.49 -15.12 3.23
CA TYR A 68 2.00 -13.82 2.81
C TYR A 68 1.84 -13.68 1.29
N ILE A 69 2.45 -14.57 0.52
CA ILE A 69 2.42 -14.52 -0.95
C ILE A 69 2.07 -15.90 -1.52
N VAL A 70 1.44 -15.89 -2.69
CA VAL A 70 1.16 -17.08 -3.47
C VAL A 70 2.02 -17.05 -4.72
N VAL A 71 2.79 -18.12 -4.94
CA VAL A 71 3.61 -18.29 -6.16
C VAL A 71 2.95 -19.34 -7.03
N THR A 72 2.60 -18.98 -8.27
CA THR A 72 1.97 -19.88 -9.25
C THR A 72 2.86 -20.00 -10.48
N SER A 73 3.06 -21.23 -10.94
CA SER A 73 3.80 -21.54 -12.17
C SER A 73 2.81 -21.92 -13.27
N GLY A 74 2.79 -21.19 -14.37
CA GLY A 74 1.95 -21.51 -15.53
C GLY A 74 2.53 -22.65 -16.37
N THR A 75 1.70 -23.21 -17.26
CA THR A 75 2.09 -24.26 -18.23
C THR A 75 3.24 -23.85 -19.15
N ASN A 76 3.37 -22.55 -19.43
CA ASN A 76 4.44 -21.97 -20.25
C ASN A 76 5.68 -21.51 -19.44
N GLN A 77 5.92 -22.07 -18.25
CA GLN A 77 7.06 -21.77 -17.36
C GLN A 77 7.13 -20.33 -16.81
N TYR A 78 6.15 -19.47 -17.08
CA TYR A 78 6.08 -18.15 -16.46
C TYR A 78 5.62 -18.28 -14.99
N ARG A 79 6.35 -17.62 -14.09
CA ARG A 79 6.06 -17.55 -12.66
C ARG A 79 5.31 -16.25 -12.36
N LYS A 80 4.20 -16.37 -11.65
CA LYS A 80 3.42 -15.24 -11.12
C LYS A 80 3.46 -15.25 -9.59
N ILE A 81 3.70 -14.10 -8.98
CA ILE A 81 3.55 -13.89 -7.55
C ILE A 81 2.32 -13.01 -7.31
N SER A 82 1.44 -13.46 -6.42
CA SER A 82 0.28 -12.70 -5.93
C SER A 82 0.38 -12.54 -4.42
N LEU A 83 -0.28 -11.53 -3.86
CA LEU A 83 -0.43 -11.42 -2.40
C LEU A 83 -1.51 -12.40 -1.92
N ASN A 84 -1.32 -13.00 -0.74
CA ASN A 84 -2.32 -13.91 -0.17
C ASN A 84 -3.60 -13.14 0.21
N GLU A 85 -4.76 -13.80 0.09
CA GLU A 85 -6.04 -13.22 0.45
C GLU A 85 -6.06 -12.91 1.95
N GLY A 86 -6.33 -11.65 2.30
CA GLY A 86 -6.34 -11.17 3.69
C GLY A 86 -5.07 -10.47 4.16
N VAL A 87 -3.98 -10.50 3.37
CA VAL A 87 -2.75 -9.74 3.69
C VAL A 87 -2.97 -8.24 3.53
N LEU A 88 -3.81 -7.84 2.57
CA LEU A 88 -4.24 -6.46 2.41
C LEU A 88 -5.68 -6.28 2.91
N PRO A 89 -6.00 -5.18 3.61
CA PRO A 89 -7.38 -4.84 3.91
C PRO A 89 -8.11 -4.63 2.59
N THR A 90 -8.95 -5.59 2.22
CA THR A 90 -9.93 -5.37 1.16
C THR A 90 -10.94 -4.38 1.72
N GLN A 91 -10.91 -3.12 1.28
CA GLN A 91 -12.10 -2.29 1.41
C GLN A 91 -13.18 -3.02 0.63
N LYS A 92 -14.08 -3.73 1.33
CA LYS A 92 -15.38 -4.02 0.77
C LYS A 92 -15.95 -2.65 0.40
N ALA A 93 -15.97 -2.33 -0.88
CA ALA A 93 -16.86 -1.29 -1.34
C ALA A 93 -18.25 -1.73 -0.86
N GLN A 94 -18.82 -1.04 0.12
CA GLN A 94 -20.24 -1.17 0.41
C GLN A 94 -20.98 -0.56 -0.80
N GLY A 95 -21.01 -1.30 -1.90
CA GLY A 95 -21.84 -1.02 -3.04
C GLY A 95 -23.27 -1.25 -2.60
N GLY A 96 -23.96 -0.18 -2.21
CA GLY A 96 -25.41 -0.20 -2.08
C GLY A 96 -25.99 -0.70 -3.39
N ALA A 97 -26.67 -1.85 -3.36
CA ALA A 97 -27.31 -2.44 -4.53
C ALA A 97 -28.30 -1.42 -5.13
N ARG A 98 -27.96 -0.81 -6.26
CA ARG A 98 -28.95 -0.05 -7.04
C ARG A 98 -29.84 -1.06 -7.77
N LYS A 99 -30.92 -1.49 -7.13
CA LYS A 99 -32.04 -2.12 -7.82
C LYS A 99 -32.84 -1.01 -8.50
N ASN A 100 -32.64 -0.83 -9.80
CA ASN A 100 -33.63 -0.22 -10.69
C ASN A 100 -33.48 -0.86 -12.08
N ALA A 101 -33.89 -2.12 -12.17
CA ALA A 101 -34.25 -2.73 -13.45
C ALA A 101 -35.76 -2.53 -13.62
N GLY A 102 -36.15 -1.53 -14.41
CA GLY A 102 -37.56 -1.21 -14.58
C GLY A 102 -37.82 -0.02 -15.49
N HIS A 103 -37.84 -0.30 -16.80
CA HIS A 103 -38.58 0.41 -17.86
C HIS A 103 -37.95 1.66 -18.49
N ASN A 104 -37.71 1.51 -19.79
CA ASN A 104 -37.31 2.54 -20.74
C ASN A 104 -38.52 3.45 -21.02
N ILE A 105 -38.35 4.78 -21.10
CA ILE A 105 -38.97 5.64 -22.14
C ILE A 105 -38.19 6.97 -22.23
N THR A 106 -37.71 7.20 -23.44
CA THR A 106 -37.34 8.42 -24.15
C THR A 106 -37.76 9.77 -23.56
N ARG A 107 -36.83 10.75 -23.54
CA ARG A 107 -36.93 12.10 -24.16
C ARG A 107 -36.06 13.13 -23.44
N GLY A 108 -35.28 13.88 -24.22
CA GLY A 108 -34.87 15.24 -23.85
C GLY A 108 -33.40 15.45 -23.56
N ILE A 109 -32.55 15.37 -24.60
CA ILE A 109 -31.33 16.19 -24.62
C ILE A 109 -31.80 17.65 -24.62
N LYS A 110 -31.62 18.38 -23.51
CA LYS A 110 -31.47 19.84 -23.50
C LYS A 110 -31.06 20.40 -22.13
N LYS A 111 -30.00 21.22 -22.22
CA LYS A 111 -29.54 22.32 -21.35
C LYS A 111 -28.50 21.92 -20.27
N ASN A 112 -27.21 22.18 -20.48
CA ASN A 112 -26.45 23.43 -20.62
C ASN A 112 -25.84 23.88 -19.27
N ASN A 113 -24.54 23.64 -19.19
CA ASN A 113 -23.49 24.29 -18.40
C ASN A 113 -23.88 25.51 -17.54
N LYS A 114 -23.62 25.46 -16.21
CA LYS A 114 -23.31 26.66 -15.41
C LYS A 114 -22.41 26.32 -14.22
N LYS A 115 -21.23 26.96 -14.27
CA LYS A 115 -20.13 26.97 -13.29
C LYS A 115 -20.58 27.15 -11.84
N LYS A 116 -19.81 26.56 -10.91
CA LYS A 116 -19.15 27.34 -9.84
C LYS A 116 -17.95 26.58 -9.28
N SER A 117 -16.78 27.12 -9.59
CA SER A 117 -15.57 27.04 -8.79
C SER A 117 -15.88 27.44 -7.35
N ALA A 118 -15.47 26.61 -6.40
CA ALA A 118 -15.27 27.02 -5.02
C ALA A 118 -13.78 26.81 -4.73
N GLU A 119 -13.08 27.93 -4.58
CA GLU A 119 -11.70 28.02 -4.09
C GLU A 119 -11.49 27.11 -2.87
N ALA A 120 -10.40 26.34 -2.88
CA ALA A 120 -9.86 25.79 -1.65
C ALA A 120 -9.20 26.93 -0.86
N PRO A 121 -9.64 27.26 0.38
CA PRO A 121 -8.89 28.19 1.18
C PRO A 121 -7.62 27.52 1.70
N ALA A 122 -6.53 28.28 1.58
CA ALA A 122 -5.15 27.91 1.86
C ALA A 122 -4.90 27.42 3.29
N THR A 123 -3.95 26.49 3.45
CA THR A 123 -3.13 26.41 4.68
C THR A 123 -2.14 27.58 4.66
N PRO A 124 -1.75 28.19 5.80
CA PRO A 124 -1.13 27.44 6.91
C PRO A 124 -1.39 28.00 8.32
N THR A 125 -1.53 27.15 9.34
CA THR A 125 -1.13 27.51 10.72
C THR A 125 -0.80 26.23 11.50
N SER A 126 0.45 26.16 11.94
CA SER A 126 1.05 25.15 12.79
C SER A 126 0.55 25.26 14.24
N ALA A 127 -0.73 25.02 14.48
CA ALA A 127 -1.22 24.79 15.83
C ALA A 127 -1.16 23.28 16.09
N ALA A 128 -0.20 22.89 16.94
CA ALA A 128 0.02 21.54 17.41
C ALA A 128 -1.31 20.90 17.83
N ARG A 129 -1.78 19.92 17.06
CA ARG A 129 -2.80 18.97 17.52
C ARG A 129 -2.05 17.99 18.39
N THR A 130 -2.07 18.17 19.70
CA THR A 130 -1.51 17.18 20.64
C THR A 130 -2.22 15.84 20.44
N PRO A 131 -1.50 14.70 20.53
CA PRO A 131 -2.08 13.35 20.34
C PRO A 131 -3.30 13.06 21.23
N GLU A 132 -3.35 13.70 22.40
CA GLU A 132 -4.47 13.72 23.34
C GLU A 132 -5.77 14.23 22.71
N ALA A 133 -5.70 15.32 21.93
CA ALA A 133 -6.85 15.91 21.25
C ALA A 133 -7.39 15.05 20.10
N LEU A 134 -6.59 14.10 19.61
CA LEU A 134 -6.96 13.12 18.58
C LEU A 134 -7.41 11.77 19.19
N GLY A 135 -7.48 11.66 20.52
CA GLY A 135 -7.88 10.43 21.20
C GLY A 135 -6.86 9.30 21.10
N MET A 136 -5.56 9.64 20.95
CA MET A 136 -4.44 8.68 20.93
C MET A 136 -3.53 8.92 22.15
N PRO A 137 -3.98 8.50 23.36
CA PRO A 137 -3.30 8.81 24.61
C PRO A 137 -1.95 8.11 24.78
N ASP A 138 -1.68 7.05 24.00
CA ASP A 138 -0.45 6.28 23.98
C ASP A 138 0.73 7.00 23.28
N LEU A 139 0.44 7.99 22.43
CA LEU A 139 1.43 8.78 21.71
C LEU A 139 1.73 10.15 22.36
N ALA A 140 1.05 10.46 23.46
CA ALA A 140 0.97 11.81 24.02
C ALA A 140 2.20 12.24 24.86
N GLY A 141 2.86 11.31 25.56
CA GLY A 141 3.87 11.65 26.57
C GLY A 141 5.32 11.53 26.07
N ASP A 142 5.70 10.36 25.55
CA ASP A 142 7.12 10.07 25.34
C ASP A 142 7.63 10.38 23.91
N PHE A 143 6.73 10.39 22.92
CA PHE A 143 7.11 10.57 21.51
C PHE A 143 7.35 12.05 21.13
N TYR A 144 6.67 12.98 21.79
CA TYR A 144 6.74 14.41 21.43
C TYR A 144 7.98 15.09 22.03
N ASP A 145 8.32 14.75 23.28
CA ASP A 145 9.46 15.33 23.99
C ASP A 145 10.82 14.82 23.48
N ASP A 146 10.93 13.58 22.99
CA ASP A 146 12.20 13.08 22.44
C ASP A 146 12.56 13.70 21.07
N TYR A 147 11.57 14.17 20.31
CA TYR A 147 11.77 14.74 18.96
C TYR A 147 11.86 16.27 18.96
N TYR A 148 11.13 16.94 19.86
CA TYR A 148 11.09 18.41 19.97
C TYR A 148 11.60 18.98 21.31
N GLY A 149 11.86 18.15 22.31
CA GLY A 149 12.37 18.59 23.61
C GLY A 149 13.88 18.82 23.60
N GLU A 150 14.26 20.06 23.91
CA GLU A 150 15.55 20.64 24.36
C GLU A 150 16.90 20.16 23.80
N ARG A 151 16.97 19.17 22.91
CA ARG A 151 18.18 18.90 22.12
C ARG A 151 18.10 19.71 20.84
N ARG A 152 18.69 20.92 20.91
CA ARG A 152 19.15 21.68 19.74
C ARG A 152 19.96 20.73 18.86
N TRP A 153 19.37 20.23 17.78
CA TRP A 153 20.04 19.52 16.72
C TRP A 153 21.21 20.40 16.23
N ARG A 154 22.45 20.02 16.58
CA ARG A 154 23.69 20.67 16.11
C ARG A 154 24.16 20.01 14.83
#